data_AF-A0A2E7JVB2-F1
#
_entry.id   AF-A0A2E7JVB2-F1
#
_cell.length_a   1.000
_cell.length_b   1.000
_cell.length_c   1.000
_cell.angle_alpha   90.00
_cell.angle_beta   90.00
_cell.angle_gamma   90.00
#
_symmetry.space_group_name_H-M   'P 1'
#
loop_
_entity.id
_entity.type
_entity.pdbx_description
1 polymer ?
#
loop_
_entity_poly.entity_id
_entity_poly.type
_entity_poly.pdbx_seq_one_letter_code
_entity_poly.pdbx_strand_id
1 'polypeptide(L)'
;MSRYLQRQEADLEEHDISKELFLGIMMLMLCLGIMILNVTQPVWRVHRHDPRPGDMVVLYTSERMGLSRDGHTIVSPLSEVEFRRMVRRMVAEPETNLHLFLKGGSRERLVKHASFADSLLSTNQVGEKVRSAVYLHTW
;
A
#
# COMPACT_ATOMS: atom_id res chain seq x y z
N MET A 1 -49.50 -9.12 42.40
CA MET A 1 -48.59 -8.20 41.68
C MET A 1 -47.17 -8.76 41.81
N SER A 2 -46.82 -9.84 41.09
CA SER A 2 -45.55 -10.55 41.37
C SER A 2 -44.96 -11.40 40.23
N ARG A 3 -45.74 -11.91 39.25
CA ARG A 3 -45.15 -12.68 38.12
C ARG A 3 -44.91 -11.90 36.84
N TYR A 4 -45.76 -10.91 36.53
CA TYR A 4 -45.63 -10.12 35.30
C TYR A 4 -44.46 -9.12 35.36
N LEU A 5 -44.19 -8.54 36.53
CA LEU A 5 -43.07 -7.61 36.73
C LEU A 5 -41.71 -8.31 36.63
N GLN A 6 -41.56 -9.49 37.26
CA GLN A 6 -40.33 -10.29 37.17
C GLN A 6 -40.00 -10.74 35.75
N ARG A 7 -41.02 -11.05 34.94
CA ARG A 7 -40.82 -11.44 33.55
C ARG A 7 -40.37 -10.26 32.69
N GLN A 8 -40.89 -9.07 32.97
CA GLN A 8 -40.52 -7.84 32.28
C GLN A 8 -39.11 -7.36 32.65
N GLU A 9 -38.67 -7.52 33.90
CA GLU A 9 -37.30 -7.23 34.33
C GLU A 9 -36.28 -8.21 33.72
N ALA A 10 -36.60 -9.51 33.68
CA ALA A 10 -35.74 -10.51 33.05
C ALA A 10 -35.60 -10.30 31.53
N ASP A 11 -36.70 -9.97 30.85
CA ASP A 11 -36.69 -9.67 29.41
C ASP A 11 -35.88 -8.38 29.11
N LEU A 12 -35.88 -7.38 30.01
CA LEU A 12 -35.09 -6.16 29.87
C LEU A 12 -33.59 -6.41 30.10
N GLU A 13 -33.22 -7.19 31.12
CA GLU A 13 -31.82 -7.59 31.37
C GLU A 13 -31.27 -8.42 30.19
N GLU A 14 -32.04 -9.37 29.66
CA GLU A 14 -31.62 -10.18 28.51
C GLU A 14 -31.45 -9.32 27.24
N HIS A 15 -32.32 -8.31 27.05
CA HIS A 15 -32.21 -7.38 25.92
C HIS A 15 -31.00 -6.47 26.02
N ASP A 16 -30.63 -6.02 27.22
CA ASP A 16 -29.45 -5.18 27.43
C ASP A 16 -28.15 -6.00 27.32
N ILE A 17 -28.11 -7.24 27.80
CA ILE A 17 -27.00 -8.18 27.56
C ILE A 17 -26.81 -8.42 26.05
N SER A 18 -27.90 -8.61 25.31
CA SER A 18 -27.84 -8.80 23.85
C SER A 18 -27.32 -7.56 23.12
N LYS A 19 -27.63 -6.34 23.58
CA LYS A 19 -27.12 -5.09 22.97
C LYS A 19 -25.63 -4.90 23.25
N GLU A 20 -25.18 -5.16 24.48
CA GLU A 20 -23.77 -5.06 24.85
C GLU A 20 -22.92 -6.08 24.08
N LEU A 21 -23.40 -7.31 23.94
CA LEU A 21 -22.75 -8.33 23.14
C LEU A 21 -22.67 -7.94 21.66
N PHE A 22 -23.76 -7.41 21.10
CA PHE A 22 -23.80 -6.96 19.71
C PHE A 22 -22.85 -5.79 19.46
N LEU A 23 -22.82 -4.81 20.37
CA LEU A 23 -21.89 -3.68 20.30
C LEU A 23 -20.43 -4.16 20.39
N GLY A 24 -20.12 -5.10 21.29
CA GLY A 24 -18.81 -5.71 21.41
C GLY A 24 -18.35 -6.41 20.13
N ILE A 25 -19.25 -7.18 19.50
CA ILE A 25 -18.96 -7.85 18.21
C ILE A 25 -18.76 -6.83 17.09
N MET A 26 -19.59 -5.78 17.01
CA MET A 26 -19.40 -4.68 16.06
C MET A 26 -18.05 -3.99 16.22
N MET A 27 -17.64 -3.71 17.46
CA MET A 27 -16.36 -3.07 17.74
C MET A 27 -15.18 -3.97 17.34
N LEU A 28 -15.27 -5.27 17.64
CA LEU A 28 -14.26 -6.25 17.23
C LEU A 28 -14.15 -6.38 15.71
N MET A 29 -15.28 -6.41 14.99
CA MET A 29 -15.29 -6.43 13.53
C MET A 29 -14.68 -5.15 12.92
N LEU A 30 -14.98 -3.98 13.50
CA LEU A 30 -14.39 -2.72 13.06
C LEU A 30 -12.87 -2.69 13.29
N CYS A 31 -12.41 -3.10 14.47
CA CYS A 31 -10.98 -3.20 14.78
C CYS A 31 -10.27 -4.20 13.86
N LEU A 32 -10.88 -5.35 13.59
CA LEU A 32 -10.35 -6.34 12.65
C LEU A 32 -10.26 -5.77 11.23
N GLY A 33 -11.29 -5.05 10.77
CA GLY A 33 -11.28 -4.38 9.46
C GLY A 33 -10.16 -3.36 9.34
N ILE A 34 -9.99 -2.48 10.33
CA ILE A 34 -8.91 -1.49 10.37
C ILE A 34 -7.54 -2.16 10.42
N MET A 35 -7.39 -3.22 11.22
CA MET A 35 -6.14 -3.97 11.32
C MET A 35 -5.79 -4.64 9.98
N ILE A 36 -6.77 -5.26 9.30
CA ILE A 36 -6.56 -5.84 7.97
C ILE A 36 -6.13 -4.74 7.00
N LEU A 37 -6.83 -3.60 6.95
CA LEU A 37 -6.48 -2.49 6.05
C LEU A 37 -5.08 -1.90 6.34
N ASN A 38 -4.66 -1.87 7.61
CA ASN A 38 -3.32 -1.40 8.00
C ASN A 38 -2.21 -2.43 7.75
N VAL A 39 -2.52 -3.74 7.85
CA VAL A 39 -1.54 -4.83 7.65
C VAL A 39 -1.43 -5.22 6.19
N THR A 40 -2.50 -5.05 5.40
CA THR A 40 -2.42 -5.20 3.95
C THR A 40 -1.49 -4.11 3.43
N GLN A 41 -0.25 -4.50 3.14
CA GLN A 41 0.63 -3.72 2.28
C GLN A 41 -0.17 -3.26 1.06
N PRO A 42 0.12 -2.07 0.48
CA PRO A 42 -0.59 -1.62 -0.71
C PRO A 42 -0.62 -2.80 -1.68
N VAL A 43 -1.78 -3.14 -2.25
CA VAL A 43 -1.83 -4.22 -3.23
C VAL A 43 -1.20 -3.65 -4.50
N TRP A 44 0.13 -3.62 -4.51
CA TRP A 44 0.95 -3.36 -5.66
C TRP A 44 0.49 -4.36 -6.70
N ARG A 45 -0.24 -3.88 -7.72
CA ARG A 45 -0.68 -4.75 -8.80
C ARG A 45 0.59 -5.36 -9.39
N VAL A 46 0.81 -6.64 -9.11
CA VAL A 46 1.88 -7.45 -9.70
C VAL A 46 1.44 -7.69 -11.14
N HIS A 47 1.44 -6.64 -11.94
CA HIS A 47 1.39 -6.73 -13.38
C HIS A 47 2.83 -6.79 -13.83
N ARG A 48 3.20 -7.91 -14.45
CA ARG A 48 4.44 -8.04 -15.21
C ARG A 48 4.33 -7.12 -16.43
N HIS A 49 4.47 -5.82 -16.18
CA HIS A 49 4.61 -4.83 -17.23
C HIS A 49 6.11 -4.62 -17.42
N ASP A 50 6.61 -5.03 -18.58
CA ASP A 50 8.00 -4.78 -18.93
C ASP A 50 8.21 -3.26 -19.10
N PRO A 51 9.37 -2.71 -18.70
CA PRO A 51 9.67 -1.31 -18.91
C PRO A 51 9.60 -0.95 -20.39
N ARG A 52 8.96 0.17 -20.72
CA ARG A 52 8.98 0.74 -22.06
C ARG A 52 10.11 1.77 -22.19
N PRO A 53 10.59 2.07 -23.41
CA PRO A 53 11.50 3.18 -23.62
C PRO A 53 10.90 4.48 -23.06
N GLY A 54 11.65 5.16 -22.19
CA GLY A 54 11.21 6.38 -21.51
C GLY A 54 10.79 6.15 -20.05
N ASP A 55 10.44 4.92 -19.66
CA ASP A 55 10.15 4.60 -18.25
C ASP A 55 11.42 4.70 -17.39
N MET A 56 11.21 5.07 -16.13
CA MET A 56 12.29 5.13 -15.14
C MET A 56 12.46 3.75 -14.51
N VAL A 57 13.66 3.17 -14.62
CA VAL A 57 13.96 1.86 -14.03
C VAL A 57 15.01 2.00 -12.94
N VAL A 58 14.67 1.55 -11.74
CA VAL A 58 15.58 1.50 -10.59
C VAL A 58 15.87 0.04 -10.25
N LEU A 59 17.15 -0.30 -10.18
CA LEU A 59 17.63 -1.63 -9.86
C LEU A 59 18.26 -1.65 -8.47
N TYR A 60 17.82 -2.60 -7.64
CA TYR A 60 18.32 -2.87 -6.31
C TYR A 60 19.14 -4.16 -6.35
N THR A 61 20.40 -4.05 -5.96
CA THR A 61 21.34 -5.17 -5.81
C THR A 61 21.75 -5.30 -4.34
N SER A 62 22.45 -6.38 -3.99
CA SER A 62 23.01 -6.58 -2.65
C SER A 62 23.94 -5.46 -2.22
N GLU A 63 24.68 -4.87 -3.15
CA GLU A 63 25.69 -3.84 -2.87
C GLU A 63 25.13 -2.42 -2.95
N ARG A 64 24.28 -2.15 -3.94
CA ARG A 64 23.85 -0.78 -4.28
C ARG A 64 22.51 -0.69 -5.00
N MET A 65 21.98 0.53 -5.04
CA MET A 65 20.84 0.94 -5.86
C MET A 65 21.34 1.80 -7.02
N GLY A 66 20.69 1.69 -8.19
CA GLY A 66 21.08 2.45 -9.37
C GLY A 66 19.96 2.57 -10.39
N LEU A 67 20.14 3.49 -11.34
CA LEU A 67 19.32 3.56 -12.53
C LEU A 67 19.72 2.46 -13.50
N SER A 68 18.72 1.87 -14.12
CA SER A 68 18.85 0.89 -15.17
C SER A 68 18.10 1.35 -16.42
N ARG A 69 18.43 0.78 -17.57
CA ARG A 69 17.63 0.95 -18.80
C ARG A 69 16.61 -0.17 -18.97
N ASP A 70 16.91 -1.34 -18.46
CA ASP A 70 16.25 -2.59 -18.79
C ASP A 70 15.92 -3.47 -17.56
N GLY A 71 16.37 -3.07 -16.37
CA GLY A 71 16.20 -3.86 -15.14
C GLY A 71 17.26 -4.96 -14.95
N HIS A 72 18.30 -5.00 -15.80
CA HIS A 72 19.37 -5.99 -15.73
C HIS A 72 20.70 -5.40 -15.26
N THR A 73 21.05 -4.21 -15.76
CA THR A 73 22.35 -3.58 -15.46
C THR A 73 22.19 -2.17 -14.89
N ILE A 74 23.04 -1.82 -13.92
CA ILE A 74 23.11 -0.45 -13.40
C ILE A 74 23.94 0.39 -14.36
N VAL A 75 23.32 1.41 -14.94
CA VAL A 75 23.99 2.39 -15.81
C VAL A 75 24.59 3.52 -14.98
N SER A 76 23.91 3.93 -13.91
CA SER A 76 24.44 4.93 -12.97
C SER A 76 24.01 4.63 -11.54
N PRO A 77 24.90 4.83 -10.54
CA PRO A 77 24.52 4.69 -9.14
C PRO A 77 23.44 5.70 -8.77
N LEU A 78 22.56 5.32 -7.85
CA LEU A 78 21.47 6.16 -7.39
C LEU A 78 21.46 6.16 -5.86
N SER A 79 21.68 7.33 -5.26
CA SER A 79 21.53 7.54 -3.82
C SER A 79 20.07 7.71 -3.42
N GLU A 80 19.81 7.66 -2.11
CA GLU A 80 18.49 7.91 -1.53
C GLU A 80 17.92 9.30 -1.90
N VAL A 81 18.78 10.32 -1.85
CA VAL A 81 18.40 11.71 -2.12
C VAL A 81 18.07 11.88 -3.60
N GLU A 82 18.85 11.27 -4.48
CA GLU A 82 18.64 11.31 -5.92
C GLU A 82 17.37 10.56 -6.32
N PHE A 83 17.11 9.40 -5.71
CA PHE A 83 15.85 8.66 -5.89
C PHE A 83 14.65 9.55 -5.55
N ARG A 84 14.65 10.18 -4.37
CA ARG A 84 13.55 11.07 -3.96
C ARG A 84 13.37 12.26 -4.89
N ARG A 85 14.48 12.86 -5.35
CA ARG A 85 14.46 13.97 -6.31
C ARG A 85 13.92 13.53 -7.68
N MET A 86 14.27 12.33 -8.13
CA MET A 86 13.75 11.75 -9.36
C MET A 86 12.23 11.54 -9.27
N VAL A 87 11.75 10.82 -8.25
CA VAL A 87 10.32 10.53 -8.06
C VAL A 87 9.48 11.82 -7.98
N ARG A 88 9.98 12.87 -7.32
CA ARG A 88 9.28 14.16 -7.27
C ARG A 88 9.19 14.84 -8.64
N ARG A 89 10.19 14.69 -9.50
CA ARG A 89 10.16 15.25 -10.87
C ARG A 89 9.16 14.52 -11.75
N MET A 90 8.98 13.21 -11.54
CA MET A 90 8.01 12.40 -12.30
C MET A 90 6.56 12.89 -12.12
N VAL A 91 6.26 13.68 -11.08
CA VAL A 91 4.94 14.32 -10.93
C VAL A 91 4.59 15.22 -12.12
N ALA A 92 5.59 15.80 -12.80
CA ALA A 92 5.39 16.61 -14.01
C ALA A 92 5.36 15.77 -15.30
N GLU A 93 5.56 14.45 -15.22
CA GLU A 93 5.69 13.53 -16.36
C GLU A 93 4.69 12.36 -16.23
N PRO A 94 3.37 12.62 -16.38
CA PRO A 94 2.34 11.64 -16.05
C PRO A 94 2.37 10.35 -16.89
N GLU A 95 3.00 10.38 -18.06
CA GLU A 95 3.15 9.23 -18.97
C GLU A 95 4.34 8.33 -18.62
N THR A 96 5.29 8.82 -17.81
CA THR A 96 6.51 8.09 -17.45
C THR A 96 6.24 7.16 -16.28
N ASN A 97 6.37 5.85 -16.43
CA ASN A 97 6.19 4.90 -15.33
C ASN A 97 7.49 4.66 -14.56
N LEU A 98 7.37 4.20 -13.32
CA LEU A 98 8.49 3.82 -12.46
C LEU A 98 8.51 2.30 -12.28
N HIS A 99 9.63 1.66 -12.59
CA HIS A 99 9.85 0.24 -12.38
C HIS A 99 10.95 0.04 -11.33
N LEU A 100 10.66 -0.72 -10.29
CA LEU A 100 11.59 -1.02 -9.20
C LEU A 100 11.92 -2.52 -9.22
N PHE A 101 13.15 -2.88 -9.58
CA PHE A 101 13.63 -4.25 -9.69
C PHE A 101 14.47 -4.66 -8.49
N LEU A 102 14.05 -5.70 -7.79
CA LEU A 102 14.86 -6.33 -6.75
C LEU A 102 15.62 -7.53 -7.33
N LYS A 103 16.93 -7.37 -7.51
CA LYS A 103 17.87 -8.46 -7.86
C LYS A 103 18.77 -8.88 -6.69
N GLY A 104 18.70 -8.16 -5.59
CA GLY A 104 19.39 -8.45 -4.33
C GLY A 104 19.22 -7.30 -3.34
N GLY A 105 19.63 -7.52 -2.09
CA GLY A 105 19.56 -6.50 -1.04
C GLY A 105 18.24 -6.50 -0.27
N SER A 106 17.85 -5.33 0.26
CA SER A 106 16.73 -5.23 1.21
C SER A 106 15.37 -5.03 0.52
N ARG A 107 14.50 -6.04 0.65
CA ARG A 107 13.09 -5.95 0.27
C ARG A 107 12.34 -4.87 1.04
N GLU A 108 12.68 -4.66 2.31
CA GLU A 108 12.06 -3.60 3.13
C GLU A 108 12.36 -2.22 2.55
N ARG A 109 13.60 -1.99 2.13
CA ARG A 109 14.00 -0.73 1.48
C ARG A 109 13.23 -0.52 0.17
N LEU A 110 13.11 -1.56 -0.65
CA LEU A 110 12.31 -1.54 -1.87
C LEU A 110 10.87 -1.11 -1.55
N VAL A 111 10.21 -1.78 -0.61
CA VAL A 111 8.82 -1.47 -0.21
C VAL A 111 8.68 -0.04 0.28
N LYS A 112 9.64 0.47 1.09
CA LYS A 112 9.64 1.86 1.55
C LYS A 112 9.72 2.87 0.40
N HIS A 113 10.57 2.61 -0.59
CA HIS A 113 10.71 3.45 -1.77
C HIS A 113 9.47 3.39 -2.65
N ALA A 114 8.92 2.20 -2.78
CA ALA A 114 7.68 1.93 -3.47
C ALA A 114 6.57 2.78 -2.82
N SER A 115 6.30 2.63 -1.52
CA SER A 115 5.25 3.40 -0.82
C SER A 115 5.44 4.91 -0.92
N PHE A 116 6.69 5.38 -0.92
CA PHE A 116 6.99 6.79 -1.16
C PHE A 116 6.61 7.25 -2.58
N ALA A 117 6.92 6.45 -3.60
CA ALA A 117 6.56 6.77 -4.98
C ALA A 117 5.05 6.69 -5.20
N ASP A 118 4.40 5.64 -4.69
CA ASP A 118 2.96 5.44 -4.83
C ASP A 118 2.16 6.59 -4.19
N SER A 119 2.55 7.04 -3.00
CA SER A 119 1.89 8.18 -2.34
C SER A 119 2.01 9.50 -3.12
N LEU A 120 3.01 9.64 -3.99
CA LEU A 120 3.18 10.81 -4.86
C LEU A 120 2.54 10.63 -6.24
N LEU A 121 2.41 9.40 -6.71
CA LEU A 121 2.04 9.08 -8.10
C LEU A 121 0.65 8.42 -8.25
N SER A 122 -0.12 8.16 -7.18
CA SER A 122 -1.30 7.29 -7.29
C SER A 122 -2.58 7.93 -7.90
N THR A 123 -3.12 9.08 -7.48
CA THR A 123 -4.49 9.45 -7.93
C THR A 123 -4.86 10.92 -7.73
N ASN A 124 -5.78 11.45 -8.57
CA ASN A 124 -6.48 12.69 -8.26
C ASN A 124 -7.66 12.43 -7.29
N GLN A 125 -8.30 13.50 -6.79
CA GLN A 125 -9.42 13.41 -5.84
C GLN A 125 -10.70 12.76 -6.41
N VAL A 126 -10.75 12.43 -7.71
CA VAL A 126 -11.94 11.94 -8.42
C VAL A 126 -11.83 10.45 -8.76
N GLY A 127 -10.71 9.79 -8.45
CA GLY A 127 -10.53 8.35 -8.67
C GLY A 127 -10.15 7.96 -10.10
N GLU A 128 -9.78 8.93 -10.94
CA GLU A 128 -9.26 8.69 -12.29
C GLU A 128 -7.76 8.38 -12.26
N LYS A 129 -7.28 7.59 -13.22
CA LYS A 129 -5.84 7.32 -13.40
C LYS A 129 -5.17 8.60 -13.93
N VAL A 130 -4.53 9.36 -13.04
CA VAL A 130 -3.99 10.70 -13.37
C VAL A 130 -2.46 10.73 -13.46
N ARG A 131 -1.75 9.68 -13.03
CA ARG A 131 -0.29 9.72 -12.86
C ARG A 131 0.40 8.37 -13.12
N SER A 132 1.71 8.47 -13.33
CA SER A 132 2.72 7.42 -13.50
C SER A 132 2.48 6.17 -12.64
N ALA A 133 2.43 4.99 -13.26
CA ALA A 133 2.33 3.75 -12.50
C ALA A 133 3.67 3.38 -11.84
N VAL A 134 3.61 2.77 -10.65
CA VAL A 134 4.80 2.20 -9.99
C VAL A 134 4.70 0.68 -10.00
N TYR A 135 5.66 0.02 -10.64
CA TYR A 135 5.73 -1.43 -10.78
C TYR A 135 6.85 -2.01 -9.92
N LEU A 136 6.54 -3.08 -9.18
CA LEU A 136 7.52 -3.84 -8.40
C LEU A 136 7.84 -5.17 -9.08
N HIS A 137 9.14 -5.44 -9.21
CA HIS A 137 9.66 -6.66 -9.81
C HIS A 137 10.53 -7.38 -8.79
N THR A 138 9.93 -8.27 -8.01
CA THR A 138 10.61 -9.14 -7.04
C THR A 138 10.72 -10.53 -7.65
N TRP A 139 11.93 -10.94 -8.01
CA TRP A 139 12.22 -12.26 -8.59
C TRP A 139 12.82 -13.17 -7.52
#